data_AF-A0A6G3BWZ4-F1
#
_entry.id   AF-A0A6G3BWZ4-F1
#
_cell.length_a   1.000
_cell.length_b   1.000
_cell.length_c   1.000
_cell.angle_alpha   90.00
_cell.angle_beta   90.00
_cell.angle_gamma   90.00
#
_symmetry.space_group_name_H-M   'P 1'
#
loop_
_entity.id
_entity.type
_entity.pdbx_description
1 polymer ?
#
loop_
_entity_poly.entity_id
_entity_poly.type
_entity_poly.pdbx_seq_one_letter_code
_entity_poly.pdbx_strand_id
1 'polypeptide(L)' 'MAKTQLGARVDEDVAELAKMRAADLGLSIGDYLARLVQDDASGLRARAVGAAARFLADHQAVFDEAEEAQQAHRGTHAA' A
#
# COMPACT_ATOMS: atom_id res chain seq x y z
N MET A 1 -23.89 15.09 -8.19
CA MET A 1 -23.10 15.96 -9.09
C MET A 1 -22.89 15.22 -10.41
N ALA A 2 -22.96 15.92 -11.54
CA ALA A 2 -22.62 15.31 -12.83
C ALA A 2 -21.12 14.96 -12.86
N LYS A 3 -20.77 13.77 -13.37
CA LYS A 3 -19.37 13.38 -13.55
C LYS A 3 -18.82 14.10 -14.79
N THR A 4 -17.64 14.70 -14.68
CA THR A 4 -16.92 15.30 -15.82
C THR A 4 -16.09 14.22 -16.51
N GLN A 5 -16.07 14.21 -17.84
CA GLN A 5 -15.24 13.29 -18.61
C GLN A 5 -13.78 13.74 -18.60
N LEU A 6 -12.88 12.85 -18.19
CA LEU A 6 -11.43 13.06 -18.23
C LEU A 6 -10.88 12.46 -19.53
N GLY A 7 -10.66 13.30 -20.55
CA GLY A 7 -10.07 12.87 -21.83
C GLY A 7 -8.55 12.77 -21.73
N ALA A 8 -8.04 11.64 -21.25
CA ALA A 8 -6.59 11.36 -21.16
C ALA A 8 -6.17 10.29 -22.18
N ARG A 9 -5.01 10.48 -22.81
CA ARG A 9 -4.35 9.45 -23.62
C ARG A 9 -3.31 8.75 -22.76
N VAL A 10 -3.33 7.42 -22.80
CA VAL A 10 -2.39 6.55 -22.08
C VAL A 10 -1.97 5.43 -23.02
N ASP A 11 -0.85 4.80 -22.70
CA ASP A 11 -0.43 3.58 -23.39
C ASP A 11 -1.43 2.45 -23.16
N GLU A 12 -1.51 1.52 -24.12
CA GLU A 12 -2.50 0.44 -24.12
C GLU A 12 -2.35 -0.48 -22.91
N ASP A 13 -1.11 -0.81 -22.53
CA ASP A 13 -0.78 -1.63 -21.37
C ASP A 13 -1.25 -0.98 -20.06
N VAL A 14 -1.10 0.33 -19.93
CA VAL A 14 -1.60 1.11 -18.79
C VAL A 14 -3.14 1.08 -18.76
N ALA A 15 -3.79 1.21 -19.91
CA ALA A 15 -5.25 1.14 -19.99
C ALA A 15 -5.78 -0.24 -19.57
N GLU A 16 -5.18 -1.31 -20.05
CA GLU A 16 -5.55 -2.68 -19.69
C GLU A 16 -5.30 -2.97 -18.22
N LEU A 17 -4.15 -2.54 -17.68
CA LEU A 17 -3.85 -2.66 -16.26
C LEU A 17 -4.91 -1.93 -15.42
N ALA A 18 -5.26 -0.70 -15.77
CA ALA A 18 -6.27 0.06 -15.03
C ALA A 18 -7.64 -0.63 -15.06
N LYS A 19 -8.05 -1.22 -16.18
CA LYS A 19 -9.30 -2.00 -16.28
C LYS A 19 -9.25 -3.23 -15.38
N MET A 20 -8.16 -3.98 -15.42
CA MET A 20 -8.00 -5.20 -14.62
C MET A 20 -8.03 -4.89 -13.12
N ARG A 21 -7.32 -3.85 -12.68
CA ARG A 21 -7.31 -3.40 -11.28
C ARG A 21 -8.68 -2.86 -10.83
N ALA A 22 -9.38 -2.13 -11.71
CA ALA A 22 -10.74 -1.69 -11.41
C ALA A 22 -11.68 -2.91 -11.21
N ALA A 23 -11.58 -3.92 -12.07
CA ALA A 23 -12.36 -5.15 -11.97
C ALA A 23 -12.05 -5.95 -10.69
N ASP A 24 -10.77 -6.11 -10.33
CA ASP A 24 -10.34 -6.77 -9.08
C ASP A 24 -10.99 -6.14 -7.84
N LEU A 25 -11.21 -4.82 -7.89
CA LEU A 25 -11.79 -4.04 -6.80
C LEU A 25 -13.32 -3.88 -6.91
N GLY A 26 -13.95 -4.43 -7.95
CA GLY A 26 -15.38 -4.27 -8.21
C GLY A 26 -15.79 -2.82 -8.52
N LEU A 27 -14.88 -2.02 -9.08
CA LEU A 27 -15.08 -0.60 -9.37
C LEU A 27 -15.25 -0.35 -10.87
N SER A 28 -15.98 0.71 -11.22
CA SER A 28 -15.88 1.25 -12.58
C SER A 28 -14.50 1.85 -12.80
N ILE A 29 -14.03 1.88 -14.04
CA ILE A 29 -12.73 2.50 -14.37
C ILE A 29 -12.66 3.96 -13.90
N GLY A 30 -13.76 4.71 -14.03
CA GLY A 30 -13.82 6.09 -13.58
C GLY A 30 -13.69 6.24 -12.06
N ASP A 31 -14.33 5.35 -11.29
CA ASP A 31 -14.26 5.38 -9.83
C ASP A 31 -12.88 4.90 -9.33
N TYR A 32 -12.28 3.94 -10.01
CA TYR A 32 -10.89 3.52 -9.75
C TYR A 32 -9.91 4.67 -9.96
N LEU A 33 -10.01 5.39 -11.09
CA LEU A 33 -9.15 6.54 -11.39
C LEU A 33 -9.37 7.69 -10.39
N ALA A 34 -10.63 7.98 -10.04
CA ALA A 34 -10.94 9.02 -9.06
C ALA A 34 -10.30 8.69 -7.69
N ARG A 35 -10.37 7.43 -7.26
CA ARG A 35 -9.72 6.96 -6.04
C ARG A 35 -8.21 7.09 -6.12
N LEU A 36 -7.59 6.66 -7.22
CA LEU A 36 -6.15 6.76 -7.41
C LEU A 36 -5.65 8.21 -7.30
N VAL A 37 -6.36 9.15 -7.94
CA VAL A 37 -6.03 10.58 -7.87
C VAL A 37 -6.23 11.15 -6.46
N GLN A 38 -7.30 10.76 -5.77
CA GLN A 38 -7.54 11.20 -4.39
C GLN A 38 -6.51 10.65 -3.41
N ASP A 39 -6.17 9.36 -3.52
CA ASP A 39 -5.17 8.72 -2.68
C ASP A 39 -3.79 9.37 -2.86
N ASP A 40 -3.42 9.68 -4.11
CA ASP A 40 -2.21 10.43 -4.45
C ASP A 40 -2.23 11.86 -3.86
N ALA A 41 -3.26 12.64 -4.18
CA ALA A 41 -3.40 14.02 -3.73
C ALA A 41 -3.52 14.16 -2.20
N SER A 42 -4.07 13.14 -1.53
CA SER A 42 -4.18 13.15 -0.08
C SER A 42 -2.81 13.12 0.60
N GLY A 43 -1.77 12.57 -0.02
CA GLY A 43 -0.49 12.31 0.63
C GLY A 43 -0.59 11.39 1.86
N LEU A 44 -1.74 10.71 2.06
CA LEU A 44 -1.99 9.84 3.20
C LEU A 44 -0.99 8.69 3.22
N ARG A 45 -0.68 8.12 2.05
CA ARG A 45 0.32 7.05 1.90
C ARG A 45 1.69 7.48 2.43
N ALA A 46 2.20 8.63 1.99
CA ALA A 46 3.50 9.13 2.43
C ALA A 46 3.52 9.35 3.95
N ARG A 47 2.45 9.93 4.51
CA ARG A 47 2.31 10.16 5.95
C ARG A 47 2.21 8.86 6.74
N ALA A 48 1.46 7.88 6.26
CA ALA A 48 1.29 6.57 6.88
C ALA A 48 2.61 5.79 6.88
N VAL A 49 3.32 5.73 5.75
CA VAL A 49 4.64 5.10 5.66
C VAL A 49 5.64 5.80 6.57
N GLY A 50 5.66 7.14 6.59
CA GLY A 50 6.52 7.90 7.50
C GLY A 50 6.20 7.64 8.98
N ALA A 51 4.92 7.45 9.33
CA ALA A 51 4.52 7.10 10.68
C ALA A 51 4.94 5.66 11.05
N ALA A 52 4.76 4.70 10.15
CA ALA A 52 5.22 3.32 10.34
C ALA A 52 6.74 3.25 10.51
N ALA A 53 7.50 4.00 9.69
CA ALA A 53 8.96 4.06 9.81
C ALA A 53 9.41 4.63 11.16
N ARG A 54 8.77 5.71 11.64
CA ARG A 54 9.03 6.24 12.98
C ARG A 54 8.69 5.25 14.08
N PHE A 55 7.53 4.60 14.00
CA PHE A 55 7.11 3.60 14.97
C PHE A 55 8.13 2.45 15.10
N LEU A 56 8.60 1.92 13.97
CA LEU A 56 9.63 0.88 13.94
C LEU A 56 10.95 1.36 14.55
N ALA A 57 11.38 2.59 14.22
CA ALA A 57 12.60 3.16 14.79
C ALA A 57 12.50 3.37 16.31
N ASP A 58 11.39 3.93 16.77
CA ASP A 58 11.17 4.25 18.19
C ASP A 58 11.06 2.98 19.06
N HIS A 59 10.65 1.85 18.48
CA HIS A 59 10.42 0.58 19.18
C HIS A 59 11.39 -0.52 18.78
N GLN A 60 12.49 -0.16 18.09
CA GLN A 60 13.42 -1.14 17.52
C GLN A 60 13.93 -2.15 18.56
N ALA A 61 14.30 -1.69 19.76
CA ALA A 61 14.79 -2.57 20.83
C ALA A 61 13.78 -3.65 21.26
N VAL A 62 12.48 -3.35 21.22
CA VAL A 62 11.41 -4.31 21.55
C VAL A 62 11.29 -5.38 20.47
N PHE A 63 11.42 -4.98 19.20
CA PHE A 63 11.44 -5.92 18.08
C PHE A 63 12.68 -6.81 18.10
N ASP A 64 13.85 -6.22 18.36
CA ASP A 64 15.12 -6.94 18.48
C ASP A 64 15.05 -7.99 19.61
N GLU A 65 14.58 -7.61 20.80
CA GLU A 65 14.39 -8.53 21.93
C GLU A 65 13.42 -9.68 21.60
N ALA A 66 12.31 -9.37 20.91
CA ALA A 66 11.35 -10.38 20.49
C ALA A 66 11.95 -11.37 19.46
N GLU A 67 12.75 -10.88 18.51
CA GLU A 67 13.44 -11.71 17.53
C GLU A 67 14.50 -12.61 18.18
N GLU A 68 15.30 -12.06 19.09
CA GLU A 68 16.32 -12.81 19.85
C GLU A 68 15.69 -13.94 20.68
N ALA A 69 14.60 -13.65 21.40
CA ALA A 69 13.86 -14.65 22.17
C ALA A 69 13.30 -15.77 21.27
N GLN A 70 12.83 -15.42 20.07
CA GLN A 70 12.32 -16.39 19.11
C GLN A 70 13.44 -17.26 18.51
N GLN A 71 14.63 -16.70 18.28
CA GLN A 71 15.80 -17.44 17.82
C GLN A 71 16.34 -18.40 18.90
N ALA A 72 16.37 -17.97 20.16
CA ALA A 72 16.74 -18.81 21.30
C ALA A 72 15.81 -20.04 21.45
N HIS A 73 14.51 -19.86 21.23
CA HIS A 73 13.54 -20.96 21.20
C HIS A 73 13.70 -21.91 20.01
N ARG A 74 14.21 -21.45 18.87
CA ARG A 74 14.49 -22.34 17.72
C ARG A 74 15.80 -23.12 17.90
N GLY A 75 16.81 -22.53 18.54
CA GLY A 75 18.08 -23.21 18.84
C GLY A 75 17.95 -24.35 19.86
N THR A 76 16.93 -24.30 20.74
CA THR A 76 16.67 -25.33 21.76
C THR A 76 15.97 -26.58 21.22
N HIS A 77 15.41 -26.54 20.01
CA HIS A 77 14.80 -27.70 19.34
C HIS A 77 15.74 -28.45 18.37
N ALA A 78 16.99 -28.00 18.21
CA ALA A 78 17.95 -28.54 17.25
C ALA A 78 19.11 -29.34 17.88
N ALA A 79 19.01 -29.70 19.17
CA ALA A 79 20.03 -30.47 19.91
C ALA A 79 19.53 -31.85 20.33
#